data_AF-A0A0C9TNE2-F1
#
_entry.id   AF-A0A0C9TNE2-F1
#
_cell.length_a   1.000
_cell.length_b   1.000
_cell.length_c   1.000
_cell.angle_alpha   90.00
_cell.angle_beta   90.00
_cell.angle_gamma   90.00
#
_symmetry.space_group_name_H-M   'P 1'
#
loop_
_entity.id
_entity.type
_entity.pdbx_description
1 polymer ?
#
loop_
_entity_poly.entity_id
_entity_poly.type
_entity_poly.pdbx_seq_one_letter_code
_entity_poly.pdbx_strand_id
1 'polypeptide(L)'
;ALQHCHIIPQAEPDLWTMLKQRHWIPEEAKDDPRHEPRDSLLMCPNHHHMFDGYGFFIRYHHDSGKFIFINYSGSRLLQEFHGKAVALNINDRYAPFPSIFIIHERRVRGFNPFQPITYDIPDTIPWQDWILSDGVFDEASKKFIRDRPPANNEAGLGGSQLQLQPTTSAGGGGNTLELNADVINSILAATRAMPSWKACPMEGTSWDGTAEENIQKYASVVGAQDSPPPSPTET
;
A
#
# COMPACT_ATOMS: atom_id res chain seq x y z
N ALA A 1 20.03 -10.47 7.94
CA ALA A 1 19.79 -9.58 6.79
C ALA A 1 18.31 -9.62 6.44
N LEU A 2 17.74 -8.51 5.98
CA LEU A 2 16.36 -8.46 5.45
C LEU A 2 16.31 -9.06 4.03
N GLN A 3 15.12 -9.49 3.61
CA GLN A 3 14.84 -10.09 2.32
C GLN A 3 13.69 -9.36 1.63
N HIS A 4 13.77 -9.29 0.29
CA HIS A 4 12.65 -8.87 -0.54
C HIS A 4 11.62 -10.00 -0.58
N CYS A 5 10.38 -9.65 -0.25
CA CYS A 5 9.21 -10.50 -0.31
C CYS A 5 8.22 -9.88 -1.30
N HIS A 6 7.74 -10.68 -2.25
CA HIS A 6 6.74 -10.24 -3.23
C HIS A 6 5.35 -10.64 -2.75
N ILE A 7 4.40 -9.72 -2.82
CA ILE A 7 3.02 -9.98 -2.36
C ILE A 7 2.31 -10.86 -3.38
N ILE A 8 2.44 -10.55 -4.68
CA ILE A 8 2.05 -11.42 -5.78
C ILE A 8 3.30 -12.12 -6.32
N PRO A 9 3.41 -13.46 -6.20
CA PRO A 9 4.61 -14.15 -6.59
C PRO A 9 4.81 -14.15 -8.12
N GLN A 10 6.08 -14.14 -8.55
CA GLN A 10 6.47 -14.20 -9.97
C GLN A 10 5.85 -15.39 -10.71
N ALA A 11 5.62 -16.50 -10.01
CA ALA A 11 5.05 -17.71 -10.59
C ALA A 11 3.62 -17.52 -11.14
N GLU A 12 3.00 -16.35 -10.95
CA GLU A 12 1.60 -16.08 -11.30
C GLU A 12 1.42 -14.82 -12.18
N PRO A 13 2.03 -14.76 -13.38
CA PRO A 13 1.94 -13.59 -14.25
C PRO A 13 0.50 -13.31 -14.75
N ASP A 14 -0.31 -14.36 -14.89
CA ASP A 14 -1.72 -14.22 -15.31
C ASP A 14 -2.54 -13.49 -14.25
N LEU A 15 -2.25 -13.73 -12.97
CA LEU A 15 -2.92 -13.04 -11.87
C LEU A 15 -2.59 -11.56 -11.88
N TRP A 16 -1.31 -11.21 -12.09
CA TRP A 16 -0.90 -9.81 -12.22
C TRP A 16 -1.66 -9.09 -13.34
N THR A 17 -1.73 -9.72 -14.51
CA THR A 17 -2.50 -9.23 -15.66
C THR A 17 -3.99 -9.08 -15.33
N MET A 18 -4.58 -10.05 -14.63
CA MET A 18 -5.97 -10.00 -14.18
C MET A 18 -6.25 -8.86 -13.19
N LEU A 19 -5.28 -8.49 -12.35
CA LEU A 19 -5.40 -7.37 -11.42
C LEU A 19 -5.38 -6.02 -12.15
N LYS A 20 -4.53 -5.88 -13.19
CA LYS A 20 -4.52 -4.72 -14.09
C LYS A 20 -5.88 -4.57 -14.79
N GLN A 21 -6.37 -5.64 -15.43
CA GLN A 21 -7.65 -5.65 -16.14
C GLN A 21 -8.87 -5.36 -15.26
N ARG A 22 -8.82 -5.72 -13.98
CA ARG A 22 -9.89 -5.44 -13.01
C ARG A 22 -9.74 -4.07 -12.34
N HIS A 23 -8.71 -3.29 -12.66
CA HIS A 23 -8.38 -2.03 -12.01
C HIS A 23 -8.22 -2.15 -10.48
N TRP A 24 -7.63 -3.28 -10.06
CA TRP A 24 -7.17 -3.48 -8.67
C TRP A 24 -5.78 -2.88 -8.48
N ILE A 25 -4.99 -2.82 -9.55
CA ILE A 25 -3.75 -2.05 -9.65
C ILE A 25 -3.80 -1.19 -10.93
N PRO A 26 -2.94 -0.16 -11.06
CA PRO A 26 -2.86 0.64 -12.28
C PRO A 26 -2.52 -0.21 -13.51
N GLU A 27 -3.03 0.18 -14.68
CA GLU A 27 -2.71 -0.50 -15.95
C GLU A 27 -1.25 -0.24 -16.36
N GLU A 28 -0.68 0.85 -15.89
CA GLU A 28 0.70 1.27 -16.10
C GLU A 28 1.69 0.60 -15.15
N ALA A 29 1.21 -0.20 -14.20
CA ALA A 29 2.08 -1.03 -13.37
C ALA A 29 2.93 -1.93 -14.27
N LYS A 30 4.20 -2.14 -13.89
CA LYS A 30 5.14 -2.89 -14.73
C LYS A 30 4.63 -4.29 -15.03
N ASP A 31 4.92 -4.80 -16.22
CA ASP A 31 4.37 -6.09 -16.65
C ASP A 31 4.92 -7.27 -15.85
N ASP A 32 6.18 -7.19 -15.40
CA ASP A 32 6.77 -8.17 -14.49
C ASP A 32 6.61 -7.68 -13.04
N PRO A 33 5.85 -8.39 -12.18
CA PRO A 33 5.62 -7.99 -10.80
C PRO A 33 6.92 -7.82 -10.00
N ARG A 34 8.00 -8.52 -10.36
CA ARG A 34 9.30 -8.39 -9.68
C ARG A 34 9.93 -7.01 -9.81
N HIS A 35 9.60 -6.32 -10.89
CA HIS A 35 10.13 -4.99 -11.16
C HIS A 35 9.22 -3.89 -10.61
N GLU A 36 8.01 -4.23 -10.15
CA GLU A 36 7.08 -3.30 -9.54
C GLU A 36 7.43 -3.13 -8.05
N PRO A 37 8.02 -2.00 -7.63
CA PRO A 37 8.34 -1.78 -6.21
C PRO A 37 7.09 -1.86 -5.31
N ARG A 38 5.91 -1.52 -5.85
CA ARG A 38 4.62 -1.54 -5.14
C ARG A 38 4.03 -2.95 -4.95
N ASP A 39 4.73 -3.99 -5.41
CA ASP A 39 4.44 -5.40 -5.11
C ASP A 39 5.40 -5.97 -4.05
N SER A 40 6.32 -5.17 -3.52
CA SER A 40 7.43 -5.69 -2.71
C SER A 40 7.46 -5.17 -1.28
N LEU A 41 7.92 -6.03 -0.37
CA LEU A 41 8.11 -5.78 1.06
C LEU A 41 9.52 -6.17 1.47
N LEU A 42 10.03 -5.55 2.53
CA LEU A 42 11.23 -6.01 3.23
C LEU A 42 10.83 -6.73 4.52
N MET A 43 11.26 -7.98 4.65
CA MET A 43 10.98 -8.82 5.82
C MET A 43 12.23 -9.50 6.33
N CYS A 44 12.26 -9.89 7.61
CA CYS A 44 13.27 -10.82 8.07
C CYS A 44 12.98 -12.24 7.50
N PRO A 45 13.99 -13.12 7.39
CA PRO A 45 13.82 -14.42 6.75
C PRO A 45 12.68 -15.28 7.34
N ASN A 46 12.48 -15.21 8.65
CA ASN A 46 11.42 -15.96 9.32
C ASN A 46 10.03 -15.45 8.91
N HIS A 47 9.82 -14.13 8.89
CA HIS A 47 8.53 -13.55 8.48
C HIS A 47 8.28 -13.75 6.99
N HIS A 48 9.31 -13.66 6.16
CA HIS A 48 9.17 -13.96 4.72
C HIS A 48 8.71 -15.41 4.50
N HIS A 49 9.38 -16.38 5.14
CA HIS A 49 8.98 -17.79 5.05
C HIS A 49 7.53 -18.02 5.52
N MET A 50 7.13 -17.37 6.61
CA MET A 50 5.76 -17.47 7.14
C MET A 50 4.73 -16.74 6.27
N PHE A 51 5.12 -15.69 5.55
CA PHE A 51 4.25 -14.97 4.62
C PHE A 51 3.95 -15.82 3.38
N ASP A 52 4.98 -16.42 2.79
CA ASP A 52 4.86 -17.33 1.65
C ASP A 52 4.14 -18.63 2.03
N GLY A 53 4.37 -19.11 3.26
CA GLY A 53 3.70 -20.27 3.84
C GLY A 53 2.28 -19.98 4.36
N TYR A 54 1.72 -18.80 4.07
CA TYR A 54 0.36 -18.42 4.42
C TYR A 54 0.02 -18.49 5.94
N GLY A 55 1.01 -18.21 6.80
CA GLY A 55 0.85 -18.22 8.26
C GLY A 55 0.16 -16.99 8.84
N PHE A 56 0.25 -15.86 8.15
CA PHE A 56 -0.39 -14.59 8.50
C PHE A 56 -0.70 -13.80 7.24
N PHE A 57 -1.52 -12.75 7.36
CA PHE A 57 -1.66 -11.74 6.31
C PHE A 57 -1.45 -10.34 6.87
N ILE A 58 -1.19 -9.39 5.97
CA ILE A 58 -1.18 -7.97 6.28
C ILE A 58 -2.45 -7.38 5.67
N ARG A 59 -3.20 -6.56 6.42
CA ARG A 59 -4.41 -5.89 5.93
C ARG A 59 -4.31 -4.39 6.10
N TYR A 60 -4.67 -3.66 5.06
CA TYR A 60 -4.87 -2.22 5.17
C TYR A 60 -6.18 -1.89 5.89
N HIS A 61 -6.08 -1.07 6.93
CA HIS A 61 -7.20 -0.58 7.71
C HIS A 61 -7.42 0.90 7.43
N HIS A 62 -8.46 1.16 6.65
CA HIS A 62 -8.78 2.48 6.09
C HIS A 62 -9.01 3.55 7.17
N ASP A 63 -9.75 3.27 8.24
CA ASP A 63 -10.05 4.28 9.27
C ASP A 63 -8.79 4.79 9.98
N SER A 64 -7.79 3.92 10.17
CA SER A 64 -6.53 4.31 10.81
C SER A 64 -5.43 4.71 9.82
N GLY A 65 -5.61 4.43 8.52
CA GLY A 65 -4.57 4.58 7.51
C GLY A 65 -3.33 3.72 7.75
N LYS A 66 -3.48 2.54 8.37
CA LYS A 66 -2.36 1.65 8.76
C LYS A 66 -2.47 0.27 8.12
N PHE A 67 -1.34 -0.40 7.97
CA PHE A 67 -1.28 -1.82 7.62
C PHE A 67 -1.12 -2.63 8.89
N ILE A 68 -2.03 -3.58 9.14
CA ILE A 68 -2.10 -4.40 10.35
C ILE A 68 -1.58 -5.81 10.05
N PHE A 69 -0.74 -6.33 10.94
CA PHE A 69 -0.33 -7.73 10.92
C PHE A 69 -1.38 -8.62 11.59
N ILE A 70 -1.90 -9.63 10.87
CA ILE A 70 -2.91 -10.56 11.40
C ILE A 70 -2.37 -11.98 11.37
N ASN A 71 -1.99 -12.47 12.56
CA ASN A 71 -1.71 -13.89 12.79
C ASN A 71 -2.99 -14.73 12.60
N TYR A 72 -3.25 -15.16 11.37
CA TYR A 72 -4.45 -15.93 11.05
C TYR A 72 -4.28 -17.42 11.36
N SER A 73 -3.07 -17.97 11.23
CA SER A 73 -2.80 -19.38 11.55
C SER A 73 -2.94 -19.73 13.04
N GLY A 74 -2.95 -18.74 13.93
CA GLY A 74 -2.92 -18.94 15.38
C GLY A 74 -1.56 -19.39 15.90
N SER A 75 -0.48 -19.18 15.13
CA SER A 75 0.87 -19.54 15.52
C SER A 75 1.31 -18.75 16.75
N ARG A 76 1.81 -19.44 17.79
CA ARG A 76 2.32 -18.80 19.01
C ARG A 76 3.47 -17.84 18.73
N LEU A 77 4.29 -18.15 17.72
CA LEU A 77 5.44 -17.32 17.32
C LEU A 77 5.03 -15.99 16.71
N LEU A 78 3.79 -15.88 16.24
CA LEU A 78 3.27 -14.68 15.57
C LEU A 78 2.35 -13.85 16.47
N GLN A 79 2.09 -14.33 17.69
CA GLN A 79 1.08 -13.75 18.57
C GLN A 79 1.44 -12.34 19.03
N GLU A 80 2.72 -12.07 19.28
CA GLU A 80 3.19 -10.75 19.70
C GLU A 80 2.98 -9.67 18.62
N PHE A 81 2.86 -10.07 17.35
CA PHE A 81 2.69 -9.16 16.23
C PHE A 81 1.22 -8.94 15.86
N HIS A 82 0.32 -9.83 16.28
CA HIS A 82 -1.09 -9.81 15.90
C HIS A 82 -1.78 -8.51 16.33
N GLY A 83 -2.53 -7.89 15.42
CA GLY A 83 -3.32 -6.69 15.67
C GLY A 83 -2.49 -5.40 15.76
N LYS A 84 -1.19 -5.46 15.52
CA LYS A 84 -0.29 -4.29 15.54
C LYS A 84 0.06 -3.84 14.12
N ALA A 85 0.31 -2.54 13.95
CA ALA A 85 0.64 -1.96 12.67
C ALA A 85 2.11 -2.17 12.26
N VAL A 86 2.34 -2.58 11.02
CA VAL A 86 3.66 -2.76 10.42
C VAL A 86 4.19 -1.45 9.82
N ALA A 87 5.51 -1.33 9.68
CA ALA A 87 6.21 -0.13 9.20
C ALA A 87 6.03 0.13 7.68
N LEU A 88 4.79 0.33 7.24
CA LEU A 88 4.46 0.70 5.87
C LEU A 88 3.87 2.10 5.84
N ASN A 89 4.60 3.02 5.20
CA ASN A 89 4.16 4.40 5.03
C ASN A 89 3.22 4.51 3.83
N ILE A 90 1.92 4.67 4.07
CA ILE A 90 0.91 4.83 3.02
C ILE A 90 1.16 6.04 2.10
N ASN A 91 1.88 7.06 2.59
CA ASN A 91 2.17 8.26 1.82
C ASN A 91 3.43 8.12 0.94
N ASP A 92 4.10 6.97 0.95
CA ASP A 92 5.24 6.72 0.05
C ASP A 92 4.77 6.39 -1.37
N ARG A 93 5.44 6.95 -2.38
CA ARG A 93 5.18 6.69 -3.81
C ARG A 93 5.43 5.23 -4.25
N TYR A 94 6.18 4.49 -3.44
CA TYR A 94 6.49 3.06 -3.60
C TYR A 94 5.81 2.20 -2.55
N ALA A 95 4.91 2.77 -1.73
CA ALA A 95 4.10 2.01 -0.81
C ALA A 95 3.34 0.91 -1.58
N PRO A 96 3.33 -0.34 -1.09
CA PRO A 96 2.61 -1.41 -1.75
C PRO A 96 1.13 -1.10 -1.87
N PHE A 97 0.50 -1.59 -2.94
CA PHE A 97 -0.93 -1.39 -3.14
C PHE A 97 -1.72 -2.15 -2.06
N PRO A 98 -2.63 -1.50 -1.30
CA PRO A 98 -3.47 -2.22 -0.36
C PRO A 98 -4.31 -3.33 -1.00
N SER A 99 -4.71 -3.13 -2.26
CA SER A 99 -5.53 -4.08 -3.01
C SER A 99 -4.87 -5.45 -3.22
N ILE A 100 -3.55 -5.53 -3.42
CA ILE A 100 -2.87 -6.81 -3.65
C ILE A 100 -2.77 -7.65 -2.37
N PHE A 101 -2.80 -7.01 -1.20
CA PHE A 101 -2.91 -7.73 0.08
C PHE A 101 -4.23 -8.46 0.25
N ILE A 102 -5.32 -8.01 -0.39
CA ILE A 102 -6.61 -8.71 -0.35
C ILE A 102 -6.47 -10.12 -0.94
N ILE A 103 -5.65 -10.25 -1.99
CA ILE A 103 -5.40 -11.53 -2.65
C ILE A 103 -4.61 -12.47 -1.73
N HIS A 104 -3.55 -11.95 -1.10
CA HIS A 104 -2.78 -12.71 -0.12
C HIS A 104 -3.64 -13.15 1.06
N GLU A 105 -4.46 -12.25 1.60
CA GLU A 105 -5.40 -12.57 2.67
C GLU A 105 -6.37 -13.71 2.28
N ARG A 106 -6.94 -13.66 1.07
CA ARG A 106 -7.84 -14.74 0.59
C ARG A 106 -7.12 -16.09 0.55
N ARG A 107 -5.84 -16.12 0.18
CA ARG A 107 -5.03 -17.35 0.19
C ARG A 107 -4.77 -17.84 1.60
N VAL A 108 -4.40 -16.95 2.51
CA VAL A 108 -4.20 -17.28 3.93
C VAL A 108 -5.45 -17.88 4.56
N ARG A 109 -6.62 -17.31 4.24
CA ARG A 109 -7.92 -17.84 4.65
C ARG A 109 -8.19 -19.22 4.06
N GLY A 110 -7.90 -19.42 2.78
CA GLY A 110 -8.05 -20.72 2.11
C GLY A 110 -7.10 -21.79 2.65
N PHE A 111 -5.88 -21.41 3.06
CA PHE A 111 -4.89 -22.32 3.63
C PHE A 111 -5.19 -22.70 5.08
N ASN A 112 -5.96 -21.87 5.79
CA ASN A 112 -6.35 -22.09 7.19
C ASN A 112 -7.89 -22.07 7.33
N PRO A 113 -8.63 -23.02 6.74
CA PRO A 113 -10.08 -22.93 6.55
C PRO A 113 -10.91 -23.04 7.86
N PHE A 114 -10.30 -23.51 8.94
CA PHE A 114 -10.97 -23.71 10.23
C PHE A 114 -10.79 -22.55 11.21
N GLN A 115 -10.10 -21.50 10.79
CA GLN A 115 -9.93 -20.29 11.58
C GLN A 115 -11.19 -19.40 11.50
N PRO A 116 -11.47 -18.60 12.54
CA PRO A 116 -12.60 -17.67 12.52
C PRO A 116 -12.57 -16.73 11.31
N ILE A 117 -13.75 -16.44 10.75
CA ILE A 117 -13.87 -15.50 9.63
C ILE A 117 -13.57 -14.07 10.08
N THR A 118 -13.90 -13.77 11.33
CA THR A 118 -13.85 -12.45 11.96
C THR A 118 -12.84 -12.44 13.11
N TYR A 119 -12.12 -11.33 13.25
CA TYR A 119 -11.18 -11.09 14.35
C TYR A 119 -11.45 -9.74 14.98
N ASP A 120 -11.40 -9.70 16.30
CA ASP A 120 -11.40 -8.45 17.03
C ASP A 120 -10.03 -7.80 16.86
N ILE A 121 -10.02 -6.58 16.33
CA ILE A 121 -8.85 -5.71 16.38
C ILE A 121 -9.05 -4.66 17.49
N PRO A 122 -7.97 -4.21 18.14
CA PRO A 122 -8.07 -3.14 19.11
C PRO A 122 -8.65 -1.87 18.48
N ASP A 123 -9.48 -1.12 19.24
CA ASP A 123 -10.06 0.16 18.78
C ASP A 123 -8.97 1.15 18.35
N THR A 124 -7.85 1.14 19.08
CA THR A 124 -6.65 1.87 18.72
C THR A 124 -5.58 0.87 18.27
N ILE A 125 -5.25 0.86 16.99
CA ILE A 125 -4.21 -0.02 16.44
C ILE A 125 -2.84 0.54 16.83
N PRO A 126 -2.09 -0.12 17.73
CA PRO A 126 -0.76 0.33 18.11
C PRO A 126 0.24 0.03 17.00
N TRP A 127 1.35 0.77 16.95
CA TRP A 127 2.51 0.37 16.16
C TRP A 127 3.20 -0.84 16.80
N GLN A 128 3.96 -1.61 16.03
CA GLN A 128 4.88 -2.59 16.61
C GLN A 128 5.86 -1.90 17.56
N ASP A 129 6.17 -2.57 18.67
CA ASP A 129 6.94 -1.98 19.78
C ASP A 129 8.31 -1.48 19.29
N TRP A 130 8.98 -2.26 18.44
CA TRP A 130 10.27 -1.91 17.87
C TRP A 130 10.23 -0.70 16.93
N ILE A 131 9.09 -0.42 16.27
CA ILE A 131 8.96 0.76 15.39
C ILE A 131 9.06 2.05 16.22
N LEU A 132 8.51 2.04 17.44
CA LEU A 132 8.59 3.17 18.35
C LEU A 132 9.93 3.21 19.08
N SER A 133 10.43 2.08 19.59
CA SER A 133 11.69 2.06 20.34
C SER A 133 12.90 2.43 19.49
N ASP A 134 12.90 2.01 18.22
CA ASP A 134 14.03 2.21 17.31
C ASP A 134 13.92 3.57 16.57
N GLY A 135 12.89 4.36 16.88
CA GLY A 135 12.67 5.68 16.29
C GLY A 135 12.31 5.64 14.80
N VAL A 136 11.78 4.51 14.30
CA VAL A 136 11.37 4.37 12.89
C VAL A 136 10.15 5.25 12.58
N PHE A 137 9.29 5.44 13.57
CA PHE A 137 8.12 6.31 13.49
C PHE A 137 8.11 7.31 14.65
N ASP A 138 8.03 8.59 14.34
CA ASP A 138 7.81 9.64 15.32
C ASP A 138 6.31 9.85 15.55
N GLU A 139 5.87 9.56 16.76
CA GLU A 139 4.47 9.65 17.13
C GLU A 139 3.98 11.10 17.25
N ALA A 140 4.87 12.04 17.56
CA ALA A 140 4.52 13.46 17.71
C ALA A 140 4.24 14.11 16.36
N SER A 141 5.10 13.90 15.36
CA SER A 141 4.91 14.42 14.00
C SER A 141 4.06 13.51 13.10
N LYS A 142 3.73 12.29 13.55
CA LYS A 142 3.03 11.25 12.78
C LYS A 142 3.75 10.91 11.47
N LYS A 143 5.09 10.83 11.50
CA LYS A 143 5.92 10.59 10.31
C LYS A 143 6.92 9.47 10.54
N PHE A 144 7.20 8.74 9.47
CA PHE A 144 8.34 7.83 9.42
C PHE A 144 9.63 8.64 9.32
N ILE A 145 10.60 8.32 10.17
CA ILE A 145 11.94 8.91 10.10
C ILE A 145 12.69 8.22 8.95
N ARG A 146 13.29 9.04 8.08
CA ARG A 146 14.11 8.54 6.96
C ARG A 146 15.49 9.15 7.07
N ASP A 147 16.50 8.33 6.84
CA ASP A 147 17.90 8.77 6.79
C ASP A 147 18.18 9.75 5.65
N ARG A 148 17.28 9.85 4.66
CA ARG A 148 17.35 10.80 3.55
C ARG A 148 16.05 11.59 3.42
N PRO A 149 16.13 12.92 3.15
CA PRO A 149 14.97 13.69 2.75
C PRO A 149 14.35 13.08 1.49
N PRO A 150 13.04 13.21 1.29
CA PRO A 150 12.44 12.88 0.01
C PRO A 150 13.10 13.69 -1.11
N ALA A 151 13.28 13.10 -2.29
CA ALA A 151 13.91 13.80 -3.41
C ALA A 151 13.05 15.01 -3.84
N ASN A 152 13.70 16.14 -4.14
CA ASN A 152 13.13 17.45 -4.48
C ASN A 152 12.02 17.50 -5.57
N ASN A 153 11.71 16.38 -6.23
CA ASN A 153 10.62 16.28 -7.20
C ASN A 153 9.22 16.15 -6.55
N GLU A 154 9.14 16.14 -5.21
CA GLU A 154 7.84 16.12 -4.50
C GLU A 154 7.08 17.45 -4.56
N ALA A 155 7.70 18.54 -5.00
CA ALA A 155 7.05 19.86 -5.08
C ALA A 155 5.88 19.92 -6.09
N GLY A 156 5.84 19.03 -7.08
CA GLY A 156 4.77 18.98 -8.11
C GLY A 156 3.67 17.95 -7.86
N LEU A 157 3.89 17.00 -6.95
CA LEU A 157 2.88 16.03 -6.53
C LEU A 157 2.32 16.51 -5.20
N GLY A 158 1.45 17.53 -5.25
CA GLY A 158 0.80 18.09 -4.07
C GLY A 158 0.41 16.97 -3.11
N GLY A 159 1.14 16.87 -2.01
CA GLY A 159 0.95 15.88 -0.97
C GLY A 159 -0.39 16.14 -0.32
N SER A 160 -1.45 15.67 -0.97
CA SER A 160 -2.78 15.64 -0.40
C SER A 160 -2.67 14.63 0.73
N GLN A 161 -2.44 15.15 1.94
CA GLN A 161 -2.54 14.40 3.17
C GLN A 161 -3.90 13.70 3.08
N LEU A 162 -3.90 12.37 2.96
CA LEU A 162 -5.13 11.59 2.90
C LEU A 162 -5.95 11.92 4.15
N GLN A 163 -6.86 12.88 4.05
CA GLN A 163 -7.91 13.11 5.03
C GLN A 163 -8.91 11.98 4.84
N LEU A 164 -8.56 10.82 5.38
CA LEU A 164 -9.49 9.72 5.57
C LEU A 164 -10.51 10.23 6.60
N GLN A 165 -11.66 10.69 6.12
CA GLN A 165 -12.78 11.01 7.00
C GLN A 165 -13.24 9.71 7.66
N PRO A 166 -13.29 9.64 9.00
CA PRO A 166 -13.86 8.49 9.68
C PRO A 166 -15.34 8.39 9.29
N THR A 167 -15.73 7.33 8.59
CA THR A 167 -17.14 6.99 8.44
C THR A 167 -17.64 6.52 9.80
N THR A 168 -18.36 7.39 10.51
CA THR A 168 -19.00 7.06 11.78
C THR A 168 -20.05 5.98 11.55
N SER A 169 -19.67 4.72 11.75
CA SER A 169 -20.62 3.64 12.00
C SER A 169 -20.94 3.65 13.50
N ALA A 170 -22.09 4.24 13.84
CA ALA A 170 -22.63 4.17 15.19
C ALA A 170 -23.10 2.73 15.47
N GLY A 171 -22.35 2.01 16.31
CA GLY A 171 -22.73 0.70 16.81
C GLY A 171 -21.64 0.13 17.71
N GLY A 172 -21.86 0.17 19.02
CA GLY A 172 -20.98 -0.48 19.99
C GLY A 172 -20.98 -2.00 19.76
N GLY A 173 -19.93 -2.48 19.11
CA GLY A 173 -19.60 -3.87 18.86
C GLY A 173 -18.16 -3.87 18.36
N GLY A 174 -17.30 -4.72 18.93
CA GLY A 174 -15.85 -4.65 18.71
C GLY A 174 -15.47 -4.51 17.23
N ASN A 175 -14.43 -3.71 16.95
CA ASN A 175 -13.92 -3.50 15.61
C ASN A 175 -13.52 -4.84 14.99
N THR A 176 -14.43 -5.39 14.20
CA THR A 176 -14.29 -6.74 13.66
C THR A 176 -13.68 -6.66 12.26
N LEU A 177 -12.59 -7.38 12.03
CA LEU A 177 -11.87 -7.38 10.77
C LEU A 177 -12.44 -8.43 9.79
N GLU A 178 -13.63 -8.17 9.25
CA GLU A 178 -14.22 -8.99 8.19
C GLU A 178 -13.67 -8.62 6.79
N LEU A 179 -13.70 -9.54 5.81
CA LEU A 179 -13.39 -9.25 4.40
C LEU A 179 -14.64 -9.39 3.52
N ASN A 180 -15.58 -8.45 3.66
CA ASN A 180 -16.79 -8.36 2.85
C ASN A 180 -16.61 -7.40 1.66
N ALA A 181 -17.64 -7.27 0.81
CA ALA A 181 -17.59 -6.46 -0.40
C ALA A 181 -17.36 -4.97 -0.11
N ASP A 182 -17.97 -4.44 0.96
CA ASP A 182 -17.84 -3.03 1.35
C ASP A 182 -16.41 -2.72 1.79
N VAL A 183 -15.82 -3.58 2.61
CA VAL A 183 -14.41 -3.46 3.02
C VAL A 183 -13.48 -3.52 1.81
N ILE A 184 -13.72 -4.43 0.86
CA ILE A 184 -12.94 -4.52 -0.38
C ILE A 184 -13.04 -3.22 -1.18
N ASN A 185 -14.25 -2.68 -1.34
CA ASN A 185 -14.47 -1.42 -2.06
C ASN A 185 -13.79 -0.24 -1.37
N SER A 186 -13.82 -0.17 -0.04
CA SER A 186 -13.10 0.85 0.73
C SER A 186 -11.58 0.75 0.55
N ILE A 187 -11.02 -0.46 0.58
CA ILE A 187 -9.59 -0.67 0.33
C ILE A 187 -9.22 -0.28 -1.10
N LEU A 188 -10.04 -0.63 -2.09
CA LEU A 188 -9.82 -0.24 -3.48
C LEU A 188 -9.91 1.28 -3.68
N ALA A 189 -10.88 1.94 -3.05
CA ALA A 189 -11.00 3.39 -3.07
C ALA A 189 -9.78 4.07 -2.44
N ALA A 190 -9.36 3.61 -1.27
CA ALA A 190 -8.15 4.08 -0.61
C ALA A 190 -6.90 3.86 -1.48
N THR A 191 -6.78 2.69 -2.10
CA THR A 191 -5.67 2.35 -3.00
C THR A 191 -5.55 3.35 -4.14
N ARG A 192 -6.67 3.71 -4.79
CA ARG A 192 -6.70 4.68 -5.90
C ARG A 192 -6.36 6.11 -5.47
N ALA A 193 -6.62 6.45 -4.21
CA ALA A 193 -6.30 7.75 -3.65
C ALA A 193 -4.81 7.89 -3.23
N MET A 194 -4.06 6.78 -3.15
CA MET A 194 -2.69 6.79 -2.63
C MET A 194 -1.68 7.47 -3.56
N PRO A 195 -0.61 8.08 -3.00
CA PRO A 195 0.51 8.58 -3.79
C PRO A 195 1.17 7.51 -4.66
N SER A 196 1.21 6.25 -4.22
CA SER A 196 1.78 5.16 -5.02
C SER A 196 0.95 4.86 -6.26
N TRP A 197 -0.37 5.00 -6.20
CA TRP A 197 -1.23 4.92 -7.38
C TRP A 197 -0.91 6.03 -8.37
N LYS A 198 -0.80 7.28 -7.91
CA LYS A 198 -0.50 8.43 -8.78
C LYS A 198 0.90 8.36 -9.40
N ALA A 199 1.88 7.85 -8.66
CA ALA A 199 3.25 7.74 -9.12
C ALA A 199 3.44 6.62 -10.15
N CYS A 200 2.60 5.58 -10.12
CA CYS A 200 2.73 4.41 -10.99
C CYS A 200 2.59 4.76 -12.48
N PRO A 201 1.55 5.48 -12.94
CA PRO A 201 1.46 5.95 -14.33
C PRO A 201 2.63 6.83 -14.76
N MET A 202 3.10 7.73 -13.89
CA MET A 202 4.23 8.62 -14.17
C MET A 202 5.53 7.85 -14.44
N GLU A 203 5.73 6.73 -13.75
CA GLU A 203 6.90 5.87 -13.91
C GLU A 203 6.75 4.84 -15.02
N GLY A 204 5.52 4.41 -15.31
CA GLY A 204 5.20 3.45 -16.36
C GLY A 204 5.08 4.07 -17.76
N THR A 205 4.91 5.39 -17.86
CA THR A 205 4.83 6.10 -19.14
C THR A 205 6.20 6.13 -19.83
N SER A 206 6.27 5.72 -21.10
CA SER A 206 7.46 5.96 -21.94
C SER A 206 7.57 7.44 -22.27
N TRP A 207 8.73 8.01 -21.92
CA TRP A 207 9.10 9.40 -22.17
C TRP A 207 9.92 9.57 -23.45
N ASP A 208 9.84 8.62 -24.37
CA ASP A 208 10.46 8.75 -25.70
C ASP A 208 9.66 9.75 -26.56
N GLY A 209 10.35 10.54 -27.37
CA GLY A 209 9.73 11.53 -28.26
C GLY A 209 10.32 12.93 -28.12
N THR A 210 9.61 13.91 -28.67
CA THR A 210 9.98 15.33 -28.57
C THR A 210 9.62 15.93 -27.21
N ALA A 211 10.16 17.11 -26.92
CA ALA A 211 9.84 17.82 -25.68
C ALA A 211 8.33 18.14 -25.58
N GLU A 212 7.71 18.54 -26.68
CA GLU A 212 6.29 18.87 -26.77
C GLU A 212 5.41 17.64 -26.55
N GLU A 213 5.78 16.49 -27.13
CA GLU A 213 5.11 15.21 -26.91
C GLU A 213 5.18 14.80 -25.43
N ASN A 214 6.33 15.00 -24.79
CA ASN A 214 6.50 14.70 -23.37
C ASN A 214 5.73 15.65 -22.46
N ILE A 215 5.63 16.94 -22.81
CA ILE A 215 4.78 17.91 -22.08
C ILE A 215 3.31 17.49 -22.15
N GLN A 216 2.85 17.07 -23.33
CA GLN A 216 1.47 16.60 -23.50
C GLN A 216 1.21 15.31 -22.72
N LYS A 217 2.14 14.34 -22.76
CA LYS A 217 2.07 13.11 -21.95
C LYS A 217 2.04 13.41 -20.45
N TYR A 218 2.85 14.36 -19.99
CA TYR A 218 2.84 14.77 -18.59
C TYR A 218 1.49 15.38 -18.18
N ALA A 219 0.98 16.32 -18.98
CA ALA A 219 -0.28 16.99 -18.72
C ALA A 219 -1.48 16.02 -18.73
N SER A 220 -1.45 14.97 -19.57
CA SER A 220 -2.49 13.96 -19.60
C SER A 220 -2.46 13.01 -18.39
N VAL A 221 -1.26 12.64 -17.91
CA VAL A 221 -1.11 11.72 -16.77
C VAL A 221 -1.35 12.42 -15.43
N VAL A 222 -0.90 13.67 -15.28
CA VAL A 222 -1.09 14.44 -14.04
C VAL A 222 -2.48 15.08 -13.94
N GLY A 223 -3.16 15.23 -15.08
CA GLY A 223 -4.38 16.02 -15.20
C GLY A 223 -4.05 17.51 -15.22
N ALA A 224 -4.68 18.27 -16.11
CA ALA A 224 -4.45 19.70 -16.28
C ALA A 224 -4.87 20.51 -15.02
N GLN A 225 -3.99 20.58 -14.03
CA GLN A 225 -3.90 21.69 -13.09
C GLN A 225 -2.47 22.19 -13.13
N ASP A 226 -2.20 22.99 -14.16
CA ASP A 226 -1.44 24.22 -14.08
C ASP A 226 -1.30 24.73 -15.52
N SER A 227 -1.85 25.92 -15.77
CA SER A 227 -1.64 26.61 -17.04
C SER A 227 -0.13 26.79 -17.24
N PRO A 228 0.39 26.58 -18.47
CA PRO A 228 1.82 26.74 -18.71
C PRO A 228 2.25 28.19 -18.40
N PRO A 229 3.46 28.41 -17.85
CA PRO A 229 3.97 29.76 -17.64
C PRO A 229 4.03 30.51 -18.98
N PRO A 230 3.78 31.83 -18.99
CA PRO A 230 3.79 32.61 -20.22
C PRO A 230 5.16 32.51 -20.88
N SER A 231 5.16 32.26 -22.19
CA SER A 231 6.37 32.24 -23.03
C SER A 231 7.17 33.54 -22.84
N PRO A 232 8.51 33.47 -22.82
CA PRO A 232 9.33 34.66 -22.79
C PRO A 232 9.09 35.45 -24.08
N THR A 233 8.54 36.65 -23.94
CA THR A 233 8.52 37.65 -24.99
C THR A 233 9.95 37.95 -25.41
N GLU A 234 10.26 37.70 -26.69
CA GLU A 234 11.45 38.24 -27.34
C GLU A 234 11.34 39.78 -27.37
N THR A 235 12.34 40.45 -26.80
CA THR A 235 12.69 41.85 -27.05
C THR A 235 14.20 41.96 -27.15
#